data_AF-A0A6J0VZB7-F1
#
_entry.id   AF-A0A6J0VZB7-F1
#
_cell.length_a   1.000
_cell.length_b   1.000
_cell.length_c   1.000
_cell.angle_alpha   90.00
_cell.angle_beta   90.00
_cell.angle_gamma   90.00
#
_symmetry.space_group_name_H-M   'P 1'
#
loop_
_entity.id
_entity.type
_entity.pdbx_description
1 polymer ?
#
loop_
_entity_poly.entity_id
_entity_poly.type
_entity_poly.pdbx_seq_one_letter_code
_entity_poly.pdbx_strand_id
1 'polypeptide(L)'
;MEADVIADLQRKLKETEQERLKAAQYGLQLVESQNELQNQLDKCRNEMTALAESYEQEKYTLQREVELKSRMLESLSSECEAVKQQQKMQLEKLEETLSRGHGQEVNELKKKLETLKAELDEARLSEKQLKHKVDHQQELLSSKSKEMQIMSERVHESMSSEMLALQIELTEMENVKTTLQEEVNELQYRQEQLELLNANLMRQVDRLKGEKEEREKEAVSYYNALEKARVEKQDLQVQLDQALQQALDPNSKGSSLFAEVEDRRAAMERQLISMKVKYQSLKKQNAFNREWMQRMKLQIATLLQMKGSQAEFEQQERLLAMLEQKNGEIKHLLGEIRNLEKFKSLYESMESKPSANSVPLEDVTYYTDLLQIKLDNLNKENENTKGELSIQRMKALLESQRALDIERKLFLNERCLQLSQSENMKLRAKLDELKLKYEPEEKIEVPVLKKRREVLPMDVTAPDAVCTTSAAGEEVHRLPPQKEEAQADSDGLEDNLQLEKTVSVSTSGVILSPYKNLPMDIQPRKEKKCVKLTGVPADSEVLSERSGNTPNSPRSVSSFLQGSEQPSPSRLYRCMNCAICFLIYFLSIACSVIPQFHLPTFQFSKTLRKTKMIARGKD
;
A
#
# COMPACT_ATOMS: atom_id res chain seq x y z
N MET A 1 179.72 50.54 -60.54
CA MET A 1 179.87 49.74 -59.31
C MET A 1 179.06 50.37 -58.20
N GLU A 2 179.53 51.44 -57.53
CA GLU A 2 178.79 52.01 -56.38
C GLU A 2 177.47 52.71 -56.76
N ALA A 3 177.45 53.48 -57.85
CA ALA A 3 176.25 54.22 -58.28
C ALA A 3 175.07 53.30 -58.65
N ASP A 4 175.34 52.18 -59.31
CA ASP A 4 174.33 51.20 -59.73
C ASP A 4 173.67 50.55 -58.52
N VAL A 5 174.46 50.24 -57.48
CA VAL A 5 173.97 49.70 -56.20
C VAL A 5 173.05 50.70 -55.50
N ILE A 6 173.37 52.01 -55.53
CA ILE A 6 172.51 53.06 -54.96
C ILE A 6 171.18 53.16 -55.74
N ALA A 7 171.21 53.11 -57.07
CA ALA A 7 170.01 53.17 -57.91
C ALA A 7 169.10 51.95 -57.69
N ASP A 8 169.67 50.74 -57.57
CA ASP A 8 168.93 49.52 -57.26
C ASP A 8 168.35 49.51 -55.84
N LEU A 9 169.08 50.03 -54.85
CA LEU A 9 168.57 50.22 -53.49
C LEU A 9 167.39 51.22 -53.47
N GLN A 10 167.46 52.32 -54.23
CA GLN A 10 166.36 53.27 -54.35
C GLN A 10 165.13 52.68 -55.06
N ARG A 11 165.33 51.80 -56.06
CA ARG A 11 164.22 51.10 -56.72
C ARG A 11 163.53 50.13 -55.76
N LYS A 12 164.31 49.29 -55.06
CA LYS A 12 163.83 48.35 -54.03
C LYS A 12 163.13 49.07 -52.88
N LEU A 13 163.59 50.25 -52.48
CA LEU A 13 162.93 51.05 -51.46
C LEU A 13 161.56 51.57 -51.94
N LYS A 14 161.44 52.03 -53.20
CA LYS A 14 160.15 52.41 -53.78
C LYS A 14 159.21 51.22 -53.98
N GLU A 15 159.72 50.06 -54.37
CA GLU A 15 158.96 48.82 -54.52
C GLU A 15 158.41 48.37 -53.15
N THR A 16 159.25 48.30 -52.12
CA THR A 16 158.83 47.96 -50.75
C THR A 16 157.93 49.02 -50.11
N GLU A 17 158.08 50.31 -50.43
CA GLU A 17 157.12 51.34 -50.03
C GLU A 17 155.75 51.17 -50.70
N GLN A 18 155.71 50.83 -51.99
CA GLN A 18 154.46 50.54 -52.70
C GLN A 18 153.79 49.26 -52.19
N GLU A 19 154.57 48.22 -51.87
CA GLU A 19 154.07 47.01 -51.22
C GLU A 19 153.52 47.30 -49.82
N ARG A 20 154.22 48.13 -49.03
CA ARG A 20 153.74 48.59 -47.71
C ARG A 20 152.45 49.40 -47.82
N LEU A 21 152.32 50.27 -48.84
CA LEU A 21 151.08 51.02 -49.08
C LEU A 21 149.93 50.12 -49.53
N LYS A 22 150.17 49.15 -50.43
CA LYS A 22 149.17 48.15 -50.83
C LYS A 22 148.74 47.28 -49.65
N ALA A 23 149.68 46.82 -48.83
CA ALA A 23 149.39 46.06 -47.61
C ALA A 23 148.59 46.88 -46.59
N ALA A 24 148.86 48.18 -46.44
CA ALA A 24 148.05 49.08 -45.61
C ALA A 24 146.65 49.31 -46.19
N GLN A 25 146.50 49.40 -47.51
CA GLN A 25 145.20 49.52 -48.19
C GLN A 25 144.35 48.24 -48.04
N TYR A 26 144.93 47.06 -48.26
CA TYR A 26 144.24 45.79 -48.01
C TYR A 26 143.94 45.58 -46.51
N GLY A 27 144.82 46.03 -45.61
CA GLY A 27 144.57 46.04 -44.18
C GLY A 27 143.39 46.93 -43.79
N LEU A 28 143.29 48.13 -44.39
CA LEU A 28 142.15 49.02 -44.19
C LEU A 28 140.85 48.41 -44.72
N GLN A 29 140.82 47.89 -45.95
CA GLN A 29 139.66 47.22 -46.54
C GLN A 29 139.21 45.99 -45.72
N LEU A 30 140.16 45.24 -45.15
CA LEU A 30 139.87 44.13 -44.25
C LEU A 30 139.24 44.61 -42.93
N VAL A 31 139.73 45.72 -42.36
CA VAL A 31 139.14 46.33 -41.15
C VAL A 31 137.76 46.93 -41.43
N GLU A 32 137.56 47.56 -42.59
CA GLU A 32 136.27 48.11 -43.04
C GLU A 32 135.23 46.99 -43.22
N SER A 33 135.56 45.93 -43.97
CA SER A 33 134.67 44.77 -44.15
C SER A 33 134.44 43.98 -42.85
N GLN A 34 135.45 43.87 -41.97
CA GLN A 34 135.27 43.32 -40.62
C GLN A 34 134.31 44.17 -39.78
N ASN A 35 134.40 45.50 -39.87
CA ASN A 35 133.50 46.42 -39.19
C ASN A 35 132.07 46.35 -39.77
N GLU A 36 131.89 46.24 -41.08
CA GLU A 36 130.56 46.01 -41.68
C GLU A 36 129.94 44.69 -41.21
N LEU A 37 130.70 43.60 -41.22
CA LEU A 37 130.27 42.30 -40.70
C LEU A 37 129.93 42.36 -39.20
N GLN A 38 130.72 43.08 -38.41
CA GLN A 38 130.46 43.29 -36.99
C GLN A 38 129.15 44.08 -36.77
N ASN A 39 128.92 45.16 -37.52
CA ASN A 39 127.67 45.92 -37.46
C ASN A 39 126.45 45.10 -37.90
N GLN A 40 126.59 44.21 -38.90
CA GLN A 40 125.53 43.28 -39.31
C GLN A 40 125.25 42.23 -38.23
N LEU A 41 126.29 41.67 -37.60
CA LEU A 41 126.15 40.74 -36.48
C LEU A 41 125.48 41.41 -35.27
N ASP A 42 125.84 42.64 -34.93
CA ASP A 42 125.25 43.36 -33.80
C ASP A 42 123.82 43.83 -34.09
N LYS A 43 123.50 44.20 -35.34
CA LYS A 43 122.11 44.41 -35.75
C LYS A 43 121.29 43.13 -35.61
N CYS A 44 121.79 42.00 -36.10
CA CYS A 44 121.13 40.70 -36.00
C CYS A 44 120.95 40.26 -34.52
N ARG A 45 121.96 40.47 -33.66
CA ARG A 45 121.87 40.27 -32.21
C ARG A 45 120.77 41.12 -31.59
N ASN A 46 120.71 42.42 -31.90
CA ASN A 46 119.68 43.32 -31.38
C ASN A 46 118.27 42.92 -31.83
N GLU A 47 118.09 42.51 -33.09
CA GLU A 47 116.82 42.01 -33.62
C GLU A 47 116.39 40.69 -32.94
N MET A 48 117.32 39.76 -32.72
CA MET A 48 117.07 38.52 -31.98
C MET A 48 116.74 38.76 -30.49
N THR A 49 117.42 39.71 -29.83
CA THR A 49 117.12 40.11 -28.44
C THR A 49 115.74 40.74 -28.33
N ALA A 50 115.41 41.71 -29.19
CA ALA A 50 114.09 42.35 -29.19
C ALA A 50 112.95 41.35 -29.44
N LEU A 51 113.16 40.37 -30.34
CA LEU A 51 112.19 39.30 -30.60
C LEU A 51 112.03 38.35 -29.41
N ALA A 52 113.13 38.00 -28.73
CA ALA A 52 113.09 37.20 -27.50
C ALA A 52 112.37 37.94 -26.36
N GLU A 53 112.63 39.25 -26.19
CA GLU A 53 111.93 40.10 -25.23
C GLU A 53 110.43 40.20 -25.53
N SER A 54 110.02 40.35 -26.81
CA SER A 54 108.60 40.37 -27.16
C SER A 54 107.91 39.03 -26.88
N TYR A 55 108.53 37.89 -27.20
CA TYR A 55 107.94 36.59 -26.91
C TYR A 55 107.83 36.30 -25.40
N GLU A 56 108.80 36.74 -24.59
CA GLU A 56 108.74 36.59 -23.14
C GLU A 56 107.64 37.51 -22.53
N GLN A 57 107.44 38.72 -23.07
CA GLN A 57 106.33 39.60 -22.70
C GLN A 57 104.95 39.02 -23.09
N GLU A 58 104.81 38.48 -24.31
CA GLU A 58 103.59 37.81 -24.76
C GLU A 58 103.28 36.59 -23.89
N LYS A 59 104.27 35.73 -23.63
CA LYS A 59 104.19 34.57 -22.74
C LYS A 59 103.70 34.94 -21.34
N TYR A 60 104.27 35.95 -20.69
CA TYR A 60 103.79 36.40 -19.38
C TYR A 60 102.39 37.03 -19.42
N THR A 61 102.02 37.66 -20.54
CA THR A 61 100.68 38.24 -20.72
C THR A 61 99.62 37.14 -20.88
N LEU A 62 99.88 36.17 -21.76
CA LEU A 62 99.04 34.99 -21.98
C LEU A 62 98.94 34.12 -20.71
N GLN A 63 100.03 33.94 -19.96
CA GLN A 63 99.99 33.22 -18.69
C GLN A 63 99.02 33.90 -17.70
N ARG A 64 99.10 35.23 -17.53
CA ARG A 64 98.18 35.97 -16.67
C ARG A 64 96.73 35.88 -17.14
N GLU A 65 96.49 35.92 -18.45
CA GLU A 65 95.16 35.77 -19.03
C GLU A 65 94.58 34.37 -18.78
N VAL A 66 95.40 33.31 -18.91
CA VAL A 66 95.02 31.93 -18.58
C VAL A 66 94.75 31.78 -17.08
N GLU A 67 95.61 32.31 -16.20
CA GLU A 67 95.37 32.29 -14.75
C GLU A 67 94.07 33.00 -14.34
N LEU A 68 93.75 34.14 -14.96
CA LEU A 68 92.49 34.85 -14.73
C LEU A 68 91.29 34.04 -15.24
N LYS A 69 91.38 33.46 -16.44
CA LYS A 69 90.33 32.61 -17.02
C LYS A 69 90.08 31.35 -16.17
N SER A 70 91.12 30.71 -15.66
CA SER A 70 90.98 29.57 -14.72
C SER A 70 90.24 29.98 -13.45
N ARG A 71 90.63 31.09 -12.80
CA ARG A 71 89.93 31.58 -11.58
C ARG A 71 88.46 31.95 -11.85
N MET A 72 88.15 32.48 -13.03
CA MET A 72 86.76 32.75 -13.43
C MET A 72 85.95 31.46 -13.66
N LEU A 73 86.55 30.43 -14.28
CA LEU A 73 85.94 29.11 -14.44
C LEU A 73 85.75 28.40 -13.10
N GLU A 74 86.72 28.53 -12.18
CA GLU A 74 86.63 28.05 -10.80
C GLU A 74 85.43 28.70 -10.07
N SER A 75 85.28 30.04 -10.14
CA SER A 75 84.11 30.76 -9.59
C SER A 75 82.80 30.21 -10.15
N LEU A 76 82.65 30.21 -11.49
CA LEU A 76 81.44 29.71 -12.15
C LEU A 76 81.15 28.24 -11.80
N SER A 77 82.19 27.39 -11.65
CA SER A 77 82.00 26.00 -11.25
C SER A 77 81.47 25.89 -9.82
N SER A 78 81.99 26.70 -8.88
CA SER A 78 81.50 26.75 -7.50
C SER A 78 80.06 27.29 -7.39
N GLU A 79 79.69 28.26 -8.23
CA GLU A 79 78.31 28.77 -8.33
C GLU A 79 77.37 27.70 -8.90
N CYS A 80 77.78 26.97 -9.94
CA CYS A 80 77.03 25.84 -10.49
C CYS A 80 76.84 24.72 -9.46
N GLU A 81 77.87 24.39 -8.69
CA GLU A 81 77.80 23.38 -7.63
C GLU A 81 76.90 23.82 -6.47
N ALA A 82 76.99 25.09 -6.04
CA ALA A 82 76.12 25.64 -5.00
C ALA A 82 74.63 25.60 -5.41
N VAL A 83 74.31 26.01 -6.65
CA VAL A 83 72.94 25.93 -7.19
C VAL A 83 72.47 24.48 -7.29
N LYS A 84 73.34 23.56 -7.73
CA LYS A 84 73.02 22.12 -7.80
C LYS A 84 72.77 21.51 -6.41
N GLN A 85 73.55 21.89 -5.40
CA GLN A 85 73.35 21.47 -4.01
C GLN A 85 72.05 22.06 -3.44
N GLN A 86 71.74 23.33 -3.72
CA GLN A 86 70.50 23.98 -3.30
C GLN A 86 69.26 23.32 -3.92
N GLN A 87 69.28 23.05 -5.23
CA GLN A 87 68.21 22.33 -5.93
C GLN A 87 68.02 20.92 -5.37
N LYS A 88 69.12 20.20 -5.12
CA LYS A 88 69.07 18.86 -4.51
C LYS A 88 68.39 18.91 -3.13
N MET A 89 68.80 19.83 -2.25
CA MET A 89 68.20 20.00 -0.92
C MET A 89 66.72 20.38 -0.98
N GLN A 90 66.30 21.17 -1.97
CA GLN A 90 64.89 21.51 -2.19
C GLN A 90 64.06 20.29 -2.63
N LEU A 91 64.61 19.43 -3.49
CA LEU A 91 63.97 18.18 -3.92
C LEU A 91 63.86 17.18 -2.77
N GLU A 92 64.96 16.93 -2.04
CA GLU A 92 64.97 16.03 -0.87
C GLU A 92 63.93 16.47 0.18
N LYS A 93 63.86 17.78 0.49
CA LYS A 93 62.86 18.34 1.40
C LYS A 93 61.42 18.17 0.90
N LEU A 94 61.17 18.31 -0.40
CA LEU A 94 59.85 18.11 -0.99
C LEU A 94 59.45 16.63 -0.90
N GLU A 95 60.37 15.73 -1.26
CA GLU A 95 60.19 14.27 -1.19
C GLU A 95 59.94 13.80 0.25
N GLU A 96 60.66 14.32 1.25
CA GLU A 96 60.38 14.10 2.67
C GLU A 96 58.96 14.55 3.06
N THR A 97 58.53 15.75 2.65
CA THR A 97 57.19 16.25 3.00
C THR A 97 56.06 15.45 2.37
N LEU A 98 56.22 15.01 1.12
CA LEU A 98 55.28 14.13 0.43
C LEU A 98 55.26 12.74 1.06
N SER A 99 56.43 12.15 1.32
CA SER A 99 56.55 10.82 1.94
C SER A 99 55.94 10.80 3.35
N ARG A 100 56.12 11.87 4.13
CA ARG A 100 55.46 12.03 5.43
C ARG A 100 53.94 12.20 5.29
N GLY A 101 53.47 12.98 4.32
CA GLY A 101 52.04 13.17 4.05
C GLY A 101 51.34 11.86 3.67
N HIS A 102 51.83 11.18 2.62
CA HIS A 102 51.34 9.87 2.22
C HIS A 102 51.43 8.85 3.37
N GLY A 103 52.51 8.87 4.15
CA GLY A 103 52.67 8.04 5.34
C GLY A 103 51.62 8.31 6.43
N GLN A 104 51.19 9.56 6.61
CA GLN A 104 50.11 9.92 7.53
C GLN A 104 48.74 9.45 6.99
N GLU A 105 48.44 9.72 5.71
CA GLU A 105 47.20 9.29 5.05
C GLU A 105 47.03 7.76 5.05
N VAL A 106 48.08 7.01 4.70
CA VAL A 106 48.06 5.53 4.72
C VAL A 106 47.86 5.01 6.15
N ASN A 107 48.47 5.63 7.16
CA ASN A 107 48.25 5.24 8.56
C ASN A 107 46.83 5.58 9.06
N GLU A 108 46.23 6.69 8.61
CA GLU A 108 44.84 7.01 8.90
C GLU A 108 43.87 6.03 8.23
N LEU A 109 44.07 5.74 6.95
CA LEU A 109 43.24 4.78 6.21
C LEU A 109 43.37 3.37 6.81
N LYS A 110 44.58 2.96 7.21
CA LYS A 110 44.83 1.71 7.92
C LYS A 110 44.05 1.65 9.25
N LYS A 111 44.12 2.70 10.08
CA LYS A 111 43.35 2.78 11.34
C LYS A 111 41.84 2.69 11.10
N LYS A 112 41.31 3.44 10.13
CA LYS A 112 39.88 3.41 9.76
C LYS A 112 39.44 2.02 9.26
N LEU A 113 40.31 1.31 8.55
CA LEU A 113 40.09 -0.06 8.10
C LEU A 113 40.14 -1.07 9.26
N GLU A 114 41.02 -0.84 10.24
CA GLU A 114 41.13 -1.64 11.46
C GLU A 114 39.92 -1.46 12.40
N THR A 115 39.38 -0.25 12.57
CA THR A 115 38.14 -0.03 13.34
C THR A 115 36.93 -0.64 12.64
N LEU A 116 36.74 -0.41 11.34
CA LEU A 116 35.65 -1.00 10.56
C LEU A 116 35.66 -2.54 10.55
N LYS A 117 36.84 -3.17 10.68
CA LYS A 117 36.95 -4.63 10.90
C LYS A 117 36.46 -5.05 12.27
N ALA A 118 36.85 -4.34 13.33
CA ALA A 118 36.39 -4.62 14.69
C ALA A 118 34.86 -4.45 14.81
N GLU A 119 34.31 -3.36 14.27
CA GLU A 119 32.87 -3.09 14.20
C GLU A 119 32.12 -4.21 13.43
N LEU A 120 32.66 -4.68 12.30
CA LEU A 120 32.09 -5.77 11.51
C LEU A 120 32.08 -7.10 12.28
N ASP A 121 33.16 -7.44 12.99
CA ASP A 121 33.26 -8.70 13.74
C ASP A 121 32.46 -8.65 15.06
N GLU A 122 32.29 -7.48 15.69
CA GLU A 122 31.33 -7.26 16.77
C GLU A 122 29.88 -7.41 16.27
N ALA A 123 29.54 -6.79 15.13
CA ALA A 123 28.22 -6.95 14.51
C ALA A 123 27.91 -8.43 14.22
N ARG A 124 28.84 -9.17 13.62
CA ARG A 124 28.74 -10.63 13.38
C ARG A 124 28.61 -11.44 14.68
N LEU A 125 29.24 -11.01 15.78
CA LEU A 125 29.08 -11.67 17.08
C LEU A 125 27.66 -11.45 17.62
N SER A 126 27.15 -10.22 17.54
CA SER A 126 25.79 -9.88 17.96
C SER A 126 24.72 -10.60 17.12
N GLU A 127 24.94 -10.72 15.80
CA GLU A 127 24.06 -11.47 14.89
C GLU A 127 23.96 -12.94 15.30
N LYS A 128 25.11 -13.60 15.56
CA LYS A 128 25.15 -15.00 16.04
C LYS A 128 24.42 -15.17 17.38
N GLN A 129 24.60 -14.23 18.32
CA GLN A 129 23.90 -14.25 19.61
C GLN A 129 22.39 -14.04 19.46
N LEU A 130 21.96 -13.13 18.59
CA LEU A 130 20.54 -12.90 18.28
C LEU A 130 19.92 -14.12 17.60
N LYS A 131 20.62 -14.72 16.63
CA LYS A 131 20.17 -15.93 15.95
C LYS A 131 19.97 -17.09 16.93
N HIS A 132 20.94 -17.37 17.80
CA HIS A 132 20.77 -18.40 18.84
C HIS A 132 19.59 -18.11 19.79
N LYS A 133 19.30 -16.84 20.10
CA LYS A 133 18.11 -16.47 20.90
C LYS A 133 16.80 -16.74 20.14
N VAL A 134 16.75 -16.42 18.85
CA VAL A 134 15.61 -16.69 17.97
C VAL A 134 15.40 -18.20 17.79
N ASP A 135 16.46 -18.96 17.52
CA ASP A 135 16.41 -20.42 17.37
C ASP A 135 15.86 -21.08 18.65
N HIS A 136 16.36 -20.68 19.83
CA HIS A 136 15.85 -21.17 21.12
C HIS A 136 14.38 -20.77 21.40
N GLN A 137 13.97 -19.55 21.02
CA GLN A 137 12.57 -19.14 21.13
C GLN A 137 11.67 -19.93 20.16
N GLN A 138 12.15 -20.23 18.96
CA GLN A 138 11.45 -21.04 17.97
C GLN A 138 11.31 -22.50 18.42
N GLU A 139 12.34 -23.08 19.05
CA GLU A 139 12.27 -24.39 19.70
C GLU A 139 11.21 -24.40 20.81
N LEU A 140 11.24 -23.41 21.72
CA LEU A 140 10.30 -23.29 22.83
C LEU A 140 8.84 -23.13 22.36
N LEU A 141 8.61 -22.29 21.34
CA LEU A 141 7.31 -22.14 20.69
C LEU A 141 6.86 -23.44 20.01
N SER A 142 7.77 -24.16 19.33
CA SER A 142 7.44 -25.45 18.73
C SER A 142 7.09 -26.51 19.78
N SER A 143 7.74 -26.48 20.94
CA SER A 143 7.45 -27.36 22.08
C SER A 143 6.07 -27.06 22.66
N LYS A 144 5.77 -25.78 22.95
CA LYS A 144 4.45 -25.38 23.47
C LYS A 144 3.33 -25.58 22.46
N SER A 145 3.58 -25.43 21.16
CA SER A 145 2.60 -25.78 20.12
C SER A 145 2.29 -27.29 20.11
N LYS A 146 3.30 -28.16 20.28
CA LYS A 146 3.10 -29.61 20.42
C LYS A 146 2.38 -29.99 21.72
N GLU A 147 2.70 -29.36 22.84
CA GLU A 147 1.97 -29.55 24.11
C GLU A 147 0.48 -29.18 23.96
N MET A 148 0.18 -28.04 23.32
CA MET A 148 -1.19 -27.60 23.05
C MET A 148 -1.92 -28.52 22.06
N GLN A 149 -1.23 -29.03 21.05
CA GLN A 149 -1.78 -30.03 20.11
C GLN A 149 -2.17 -31.31 20.87
N ILE A 150 -1.26 -31.89 21.65
CA ILE A 150 -1.50 -33.13 22.42
C ILE A 150 -2.61 -32.92 23.47
N MET A 151 -2.69 -31.73 24.07
CA MET A 151 -3.79 -31.37 24.97
C MET A 151 -5.13 -31.32 24.22
N SER A 152 -5.16 -30.70 23.04
CA SER A 152 -6.36 -30.63 22.19
C SER A 152 -6.82 -32.02 21.76
N GLU A 153 -5.90 -32.86 21.29
CA GLU A 153 -6.17 -34.24 20.86
C GLU A 153 -6.83 -35.05 22.00
N ARG A 154 -6.26 -35.03 23.21
CA ARG A 154 -6.84 -35.70 24.40
C ARG A 154 -8.22 -35.18 24.78
N VAL A 155 -8.49 -33.88 24.64
CA VAL A 155 -9.81 -33.30 24.92
C VAL A 155 -10.84 -33.79 23.89
N HIS A 156 -10.47 -33.89 22.61
CA HIS A 156 -11.34 -34.45 21.59
C HIS A 156 -11.57 -35.96 21.78
N GLU A 157 -10.55 -36.72 22.21
CA GLU A 157 -10.69 -38.14 22.57
C GLU A 157 -11.65 -38.34 23.75
N SER A 158 -11.50 -37.59 24.85
CA SER A 158 -12.40 -37.67 26.02
C SER A 158 -13.83 -37.29 25.65
N MET A 159 -14.02 -36.16 24.97
CA MET A 159 -15.34 -35.68 24.55
C MET A 159 -16.02 -36.64 23.56
N SER A 160 -15.25 -37.31 22.69
CA SER A 160 -15.77 -38.36 21.79
C SER A 160 -16.22 -39.60 22.58
N SER A 161 -15.46 -40.00 23.60
CA SER A 161 -15.82 -41.10 24.51
C SER A 161 -17.09 -40.80 25.32
N GLU A 162 -17.20 -39.59 25.87
CA GLU A 162 -18.39 -39.12 26.59
C GLU A 162 -19.61 -39.02 25.66
N MET A 163 -19.43 -38.52 24.44
CA MET A 163 -20.49 -38.47 23.43
C MET A 163 -20.97 -39.87 23.03
N LEU A 164 -20.07 -40.84 22.89
CA LEU A 164 -20.42 -42.23 22.59
C LEU A 164 -21.17 -42.90 23.76
N ALA A 165 -20.77 -42.62 25.01
CA ALA A 165 -21.49 -43.11 26.19
C ALA A 165 -22.93 -42.56 26.26
N LEU A 166 -23.11 -41.25 26.05
CA LEU A 166 -24.42 -40.61 25.99
C LEU A 166 -25.27 -41.09 24.80
N GLN A 167 -24.64 -41.39 23.66
CA GLN A 167 -25.32 -42.00 22.50
C GLN A 167 -25.90 -43.38 22.85
N ILE A 168 -25.15 -44.20 23.59
CA ILE A 168 -25.59 -45.52 24.07
C ILE A 168 -26.73 -45.37 25.07
N GLU A 169 -26.55 -44.57 26.14
CA GLU A 169 -27.58 -44.33 27.17
C GLU A 169 -28.90 -43.82 26.57
N LEU A 170 -28.84 -42.94 25.57
CA LEU A 170 -30.02 -42.46 24.84
C LEU A 170 -30.72 -43.60 24.09
N THR A 171 -29.97 -44.48 23.40
CA THR A 171 -30.58 -45.64 22.73
C THR A 171 -31.15 -46.68 23.71
N GLU A 172 -30.53 -46.87 24.87
CA GLU A 172 -31.06 -47.75 25.93
C GLU A 172 -32.36 -47.18 26.51
N MET A 173 -32.41 -45.88 26.78
CA MET A 173 -33.64 -45.19 27.23
C MET A 173 -34.75 -45.18 26.17
N GLU A 174 -34.41 -45.06 24.88
CA GLU A 174 -35.38 -45.19 23.78
C GLU A 174 -35.93 -46.62 23.69
N ASN A 175 -35.10 -47.65 23.86
CA ASN A 175 -35.53 -49.05 23.93
C ASN A 175 -36.48 -49.30 25.12
N VAL A 176 -36.14 -48.83 26.32
CA VAL A 176 -37.00 -48.95 27.52
C VAL A 176 -38.33 -48.21 27.33
N LYS A 177 -38.31 -47.05 26.66
CA LYS A 177 -39.52 -46.32 26.26
C LYS A 177 -40.38 -47.15 25.28
N THR A 178 -39.79 -47.88 24.34
CA THR A 178 -40.57 -48.76 23.44
C THR A 178 -41.19 -49.95 24.18
N THR A 179 -40.46 -50.64 25.06
CA THR A 179 -41.03 -51.77 25.81
C THR A 179 -42.14 -51.33 26.78
N LEU A 180 -41.99 -50.19 27.44
CA LEU A 180 -43.06 -49.61 28.27
C LEU A 180 -44.29 -49.20 27.44
N GLN A 181 -44.10 -48.75 26.20
CA GLN A 181 -45.22 -48.46 25.30
C GLN A 181 -45.95 -49.75 24.86
N GLU A 182 -45.22 -50.85 24.68
CA GLU A 182 -45.81 -52.18 24.40
C GLU A 182 -46.61 -52.70 25.60
N GLU A 183 -46.06 -52.65 26.82
CA GLU A 183 -46.78 -52.99 28.06
C GLU A 183 -48.07 -52.16 28.24
N VAL A 184 -48.01 -50.85 27.97
CA VAL A 184 -49.20 -49.97 28.01
C VAL A 184 -50.25 -50.40 26.99
N ASN A 185 -49.85 -50.81 25.78
CA ASN A 185 -50.78 -51.30 24.76
C ASN A 185 -51.43 -52.64 25.17
N GLU A 186 -50.67 -53.57 25.76
CA GLU A 186 -51.21 -54.83 26.30
C GLU A 186 -52.20 -54.60 27.44
N LEU A 187 -51.89 -53.67 28.35
CA LEU A 187 -52.78 -53.29 29.44
C LEU A 187 -54.07 -52.63 28.95
N GLN A 188 -54.01 -51.78 27.92
CA GLN A 188 -55.19 -51.20 27.27
C GLN A 188 -56.08 -52.29 26.65
N TYR A 189 -55.52 -53.19 25.85
CA TYR A 189 -56.26 -54.31 25.28
C TYR A 189 -56.90 -55.22 26.36
N ARG A 190 -56.19 -55.45 27.46
CA ARG A 190 -56.72 -56.21 28.61
C ARG A 190 -57.83 -55.45 29.36
N GLN A 191 -57.77 -54.12 29.42
CA GLN A 191 -58.85 -53.29 29.94
C GLN A 191 -60.09 -53.37 29.03
N GLU A 192 -59.95 -53.24 27.72
CA GLU A 192 -61.07 -53.36 26.75
C GLU A 192 -61.79 -54.72 26.88
N GLN A 193 -61.04 -55.82 27.03
CA GLN A 193 -61.61 -57.15 27.30
C GLN A 193 -62.45 -57.19 28.59
N LEU A 194 -61.96 -56.56 29.67
CA LEU A 194 -62.67 -56.49 30.95
C LEU A 194 -63.90 -55.58 30.89
N GLU A 195 -63.83 -54.48 30.14
CA GLU A 195 -64.97 -53.58 29.92
C GLU A 195 -66.08 -54.25 29.09
N LEU A 196 -65.72 -55.00 28.04
CA LEU A 196 -66.67 -55.83 27.28
C LEU A 196 -67.35 -56.90 28.16
N LEU A 197 -66.58 -57.58 29.02
CA LEU A 197 -67.12 -58.54 29.99
C LEU A 197 -68.07 -57.87 31.00
N ASN A 198 -67.67 -56.72 31.55
CA ASN A 198 -68.48 -55.96 32.50
C ASN A 198 -69.78 -55.45 31.85
N ALA A 199 -69.72 -54.96 30.61
CA ALA A 199 -70.91 -54.56 29.85
C ALA A 199 -71.86 -55.74 29.55
N ASN A 200 -71.32 -56.95 29.34
CA ASN A 200 -72.12 -58.16 29.20
C ASN A 200 -72.80 -58.57 30.52
N LEU A 201 -72.09 -58.48 31.66
CA LEU A 201 -72.62 -58.73 32.99
C LEU A 201 -73.69 -57.71 33.40
N MET A 202 -73.47 -56.41 33.16
CA MET A 202 -74.48 -55.37 33.36
C MET A 202 -75.76 -55.65 32.57
N ARG A 203 -75.64 -55.98 31.27
CA ARG A 203 -76.80 -56.39 30.45
C ARG A 203 -77.49 -57.65 30.98
N GLN A 204 -76.81 -58.54 31.70
CA GLN A 204 -77.43 -59.71 32.35
C GLN A 204 -78.15 -59.33 33.65
N VAL A 205 -77.54 -58.47 34.47
CA VAL A 205 -78.16 -57.90 35.68
C VAL A 205 -79.45 -57.15 35.33
N ASP A 206 -79.46 -56.37 34.24
CA ASP A 206 -80.64 -55.61 33.83
C ASP A 206 -81.78 -56.50 33.28
N ARG A 207 -81.46 -57.63 32.63
CA ARG A 207 -82.49 -58.66 32.30
C ARG A 207 -83.09 -59.27 33.56
N LEU A 208 -82.26 -59.66 34.53
CA LEU A 208 -82.72 -60.24 35.80
C LEU A 208 -83.54 -59.24 36.65
N LYS A 209 -83.25 -57.94 36.56
CA LYS A 209 -84.13 -56.88 37.11
C LYS A 209 -85.48 -56.86 36.40
N GLY A 210 -85.50 -56.89 35.07
CA GLY A 210 -86.73 -56.95 34.28
C GLY A 210 -87.61 -58.16 34.66
N GLU A 211 -87.02 -59.36 34.68
CA GLU A 211 -87.69 -60.60 35.10
C GLU A 211 -88.22 -60.51 36.54
N LYS A 212 -87.48 -59.88 37.46
CA LYS A 212 -87.93 -59.61 38.84
C LYS A 212 -89.11 -58.64 38.87
N GLU A 213 -89.04 -57.54 38.13
CA GLU A 213 -90.13 -56.57 38.07
C GLU A 213 -91.39 -57.15 37.42
N GLU A 214 -91.25 -58.04 36.43
CA GLU A 214 -92.36 -58.77 35.83
C GLU A 214 -93.01 -59.71 36.84
N ARG A 215 -92.23 -60.47 37.61
CA ARG A 215 -92.71 -61.27 38.75
C ARG A 215 -93.40 -60.42 39.82
N GLU A 216 -92.92 -59.20 40.06
CA GLU A 216 -93.57 -58.26 41.00
C GLU A 216 -94.86 -57.67 40.42
N LYS A 217 -94.92 -57.39 39.11
CA LYS A 217 -96.16 -57.00 38.39
C LYS A 217 -97.18 -58.13 38.37
N GLU A 218 -96.75 -59.38 38.20
CA GLU A 218 -97.57 -60.60 38.36
C GLU A 218 -98.10 -60.73 39.79
N ALA A 219 -97.23 -60.65 40.81
CA ALA A 219 -97.65 -60.72 42.21
C ALA A 219 -98.66 -59.61 42.55
N VAL A 220 -98.42 -58.37 42.12
CA VAL A 220 -99.34 -57.25 42.30
C VAL A 220 -100.64 -57.46 41.51
N SER A 221 -100.62 -58.08 40.32
CA SER A 221 -101.86 -58.38 39.58
C SER A 221 -102.67 -59.48 40.27
N TYR A 222 -102.04 -60.50 40.86
CA TYR A 222 -102.71 -61.50 41.69
C TYR A 222 -103.27 -60.89 42.99
N TYR A 223 -102.54 -60.00 43.67
CA TYR A 223 -103.06 -59.27 44.83
C TYR A 223 -104.24 -58.36 44.46
N ASN A 224 -104.14 -57.64 43.34
CA ASN A 224 -105.23 -56.80 42.84
C ASN A 224 -106.44 -57.62 42.39
N ALA A 225 -106.25 -58.80 41.81
CA ALA A 225 -107.33 -59.72 41.47
C ALA A 225 -107.98 -60.33 42.73
N LEU A 226 -107.20 -60.66 43.76
CA LEU A 226 -107.69 -61.12 45.06
C LEU A 226 -108.49 -60.02 45.77
N GLU A 227 -107.99 -58.78 45.79
CA GLU A 227 -108.68 -57.65 46.41
C GLU A 227 -109.90 -57.26 45.58
N LYS A 228 -109.83 -57.29 44.24
CA LYS A 228 -111.01 -57.12 43.38
C LYS A 228 -112.03 -58.23 43.58
N ALA A 229 -111.65 -59.47 43.87
CA ALA A 229 -112.59 -60.54 44.24
C ALA A 229 -113.19 -60.35 45.65
N ARG A 230 -112.46 -59.71 46.59
CA ARG A 230 -113.00 -59.30 47.90
C ARG A 230 -113.98 -58.13 47.75
N VAL A 231 -113.63 -57.14 46.94
CA VAL A 231 -114.49 -56.02 46.58
C VAL A 231 -115.70 -56.51 45.79
N GLU A 232 -115.57 -57.41 44.82
CA GLU A 232 -116.71 -58.04 44.11
C GLU A 232 -117.59 -58.86 45.06
N LYS A 233 -117.02 -59.49 46.10
CA LYS A 233 -117.83 -60.11 47.16
C LYS A 233 -118.57 -59.06 48.00
N GLN A 234 -117.95 -57.92 48.30
CA GLN A 234 -118.60 -56.78 48.96
C GLN A 234 -119.58 -56.04 48.03
N ASP A 235 -119.36 -56.03 46.72
CA ASP A 235 -120.23 -55.42 45.72
C ASP A 235 -121.36 -56.35 45.33
N LEU A 236 -121.24 -57.68 45.47
CA LEU A 236 -122.38 -58.58 45.45
C LEU A 236 -123.21 -58.47 46.74
N GLN A 237 -122.59 -58.08 47.86
CA GLN A 237 -123.31 -57.67 49.08
C GLN A 237 -124.02 -56.32 48.84
N VAL A 238 -123.31 -55.31 48.33
CA VAL A 238 -123.85 -53.98 48.07
C VAL A 238 -124.79 -53.96 46.86
N GLN A 239 -124.72 -54.90 45.92
CA GLN A 239 -125.71 -55.12 44.85
C GLN A 239 -126.90 -55.95 45.33
N LEU A 240 -126.79 -56.72 46.41
CA LEU A 240 -127.97 -57.19 47.13
C LEU A 240 -128.68 -55.98 47.78
N ASP A 241 -127.90 -55.08 48.40
CA ASP A 241 -128.40 -53.84 49.03
C ASP A 241 -128.80 -52.75 48.02
N GLN A 242 -128.33 -52.79 46.76
CA GLN A 242 -128.65 -51.85 45.69
C GLN A 242 -129.62 -52.42 44.64
N ALA A 243 -129.79 -53.73 44.50
CA ALA A 243 -131.01 -54.29 43.93
C ALA A 243 -132.24 -53.94 44.80
N LEU A 244 -132.01 -53.62 46.08
CA LEU A 244 -132.99 -53.04 47.00
C LEU A 244 -133.13 -51.50 46.90
N GLN A 245 -132.31 -50.78 46.11
CA GLN A 245 -132.30 -49.29 46.10
C GLN A 245 -132.20 -48.61 44.71
N GLN A 246 -131.44 -49.14 43.75
CA GLN A 246 -131.33 -48.61 42.38
C GLN A 246 -132.49 -49.12 41.49
N ALA A 247 -133.70 -48.75 41.87
CA ALA A 247 -134.88 -48.84 41.00
C ALA A 247 -135.04 -47.58 40.09
N LEU A 248 -134.03 -46.70 40.01
CA LEU A 248 -134.05 -45.37 39.37
C LEU A 248 -132.67 -45.03 38.73
N ASP A 249 -132.66 -44.26 37.63
CA ASP A 249 -131.62 -44.27 36.54
C ASP A 249 -130.56 -43.11 36.49
N PRO A 250 -129.49 -43.19 35.64
CA PRO A 250 -128.32 -42.26 35.56
C PRO A 250 -128.00 -41.59 34.16
N ASN A 251 -126.77 -41.01 33.97
CA ASN A 251 -125.88 -40.96 32.73
C ASN A 251 -125.34 -39.57 32.19
N SER A 252 -124.10 -39.47 31.59
CA SER A 252 -123.53 -38.36 30.69
C SER A 252 -122.02 -38.55 30.24
N LYS A 253 -121.43 -37.77 29.27
CA LYS A 253 -120.01 -37.81 28.70
C LYS A 253 -119.56 -36.65 27.72
N GLY A 254 -118.24 -36.31 27.58
CA GLY A 254 -117.58 -35.96 26.25
C GLY A 254 -116.59 -34.74 25.99
N SER A 255 -116.01 -34.69 24.75
CA SER A 255 -115.21 -33.61 24.01
C SER A 255 -113.68 -33.41 24.32
N SER A 256 -112.76 -32.69 23.58
CA SER A 256 -112.71 -31.87 22.31
C SER A 256 -111.26 -31.68 21.69
N LEU A 257 -111.02 -30.80 20.67
CA LEU A 257 -109.70 -30.45 19.99
C LEU A 257 -109.45 -28.92 19.78
N PHE A 258 -108.18 -28.43 19.64
CA PHE A 258 -107.86 -27.05 19.14
C PHE A 258 -106.44 -26.67 18.57
N ALA A 259 -105.38 -27.49 18.65
CA ALA A 259 -103.99 -26.98 18.74
C ALA A 259 -103.22 -26.52 17.46
N GLU A 260 -103.68 -26.80 16.24
CA GLU A 260 -102.80 -26.85 15.04
C GLU A 260 -102.40 -25.49 14.40
N VAL A 261 -103.06 -24.38 14.77
CA VAL A 261 -103.00 -23.13 13.96
C VAL A 261 -101.74 -22.27 14.22
N GLU A 262 -101.17 -22.31 15.43
CA GLU A 262 -100.17 -21.31 15.85
C GLU A 262 -98.78 -21.49 15.22
N ASP A 263 -98.34 -22.74 15.01
CA ASP A 263 -96.97 -23.08 14.54
C ASP A 263 -96.60 -22.42 13.21
N ARG A 264 -97.58 -22.19 12.34
CA ARG A 264 -97.36 -21.70 10.97
C ARG A 264 -96.88 -20.25 10.91
N ARG A 265 -97.07 -19.48 11.98
CA ARG A 265 -96.70 -18.05 12.09
C ARG A 265 -95.21 -17.84 12.31
N ALA A 266 -94.61 -18.66 13.19
CA ALA A 266 -93.26 -18.46 13.72
C ALA A 266 -92.12 -18.74 12.71
N ALA A 267 -92.42 -19.09 11.46
CA ALA A 267 -91.42 -19.41 10.43
C ALA A 267 -90.93 -18.18 9.65
N MET A 268 -91.82 -17.29 9.21
CA MET A 268 -91.46 -16.21 8.27
C MET A 268 -90.60 -15.10 8.90
N GLU A 269 -90.83 -14.77 10.17
CA GLU A 269 -90.12 -13.69 10.87
C GLU A 269 -88.60 -13.91 10.94
N ARG A 270 -88.17 -15.18 10.99
CA ARG A 270 -86.76 -15.58 11.07
C ARG A 270 -85.96 -15.19 9.82
N GLN A 271 -86.59 -15.21 8.63
CA GLN A 271 -85.91 -14.86 7.37
C GLN A 271 -85.60 -13.37 7.27
N LEU A 272 -86.54 -12.52 7.70
CA LEU A 272 -86.42 -11.05 7.67
C LEU A 272 -85.21 -10.55 8.47
N ILE A 273 -84.96 -11.17 9.63
CA ILE A 273 -83.85 -10.83 10.53
C ILE A 273 -82.49 -11.11 9.86
N SER A 274 -82.36 -12.23 9.14
CA SER A 274 -81.09 -12.67 8.53
C SER A 274 -80.53 -11.68 7.50
N MET A 275 -81.36 -11.14 6.61
CA MET A 275 -80.91 -10.15 5.61
C MET A 275 -80.44 -8.84 6.26
N LYS A 276 -81.12 -8.40 7.33
CA LYS A 276 -80.81 -7.14 8.04
C LYS A 276 -79.42 -7.16 8.67
N VAL A 277 -78.99 -8.32 9.17
CA VAL A 277 -77.63 -8.53 9.73
C VAL A 277 -76.55 -8.48 8.64
N LYS A 278 -76.77 -9.12 7.49
CA LYS A 278 -75.80 -9.14 6.38
C LYS A 278 -75.48 -7.73 5.87
N TYR A 279 -76.50 -6.90 5.68
CA TYR A 279 -76.33 -5.50 5.24
C TYR A 279 -75.54 -4.65 6.26
N GLN A 280 -75.81 -4.81 7.56
CA GLN A 280 -75.09 -4.14 8.64
C GLN A 280 -73.58 -4.46 8.63
N SER A 281 -73.21 -5.72 8.39
CA SER A 281 -71.81 -6.16 8.34
C SER A 281 -71.04 -5.49 7.20
N LEU A 282 -71.58 -5.58 5.97
CA LEU A 282 -70.95 -5.05 4.76
C LEU A 282 -70.71 -3.52 4.84
N LYS A 283 -71.63 -2.79 5.47
CA LYS A 283 -71.51 -1.34 5.72
C LYS A 283 -70.30 -0.99 6.60
N LYS A 284 -69.99 -1.80 7.61
CA LYS A 284 -68.84 -1.58 8.52
C LYS A 284 -67.50 -1.84 7.82
N GLN A 285 -67.41 -2.90 7.01
CA GLN A 285 -66.19 -3.25 6.26
C GLN A 285 -65.76 -2.13 5.28
N ASN A 286 -66.72 -1.52 4.56
CA ASN A 286 -66.43 -0.44 3.62
C ASN A 286 -65.91 0.84 4.33
N ALA A 287 -66.42 1.15 5.53
CA ALA A 287 -65.92 2.27 6.33
C ALA A 287 -64.45 2.07 6.75
N PHE A 288 -64.10 0.89 7.26
CA PHE A 288 -62.73 0.53 7.65
C PHE A 288 -61.74 0.67 6.48
N ASN A 289 -62.10 0.17 5.28
CA ASN A 289 -61.25 0.28 4.09
C ASN A 289 -60.99 1.74 3.67
N ARG A 290 -61.96 2.65 3.86
CA ARG A 290 -61.76 4.09 3.60
C ARG A 290 -60.76 4.71 4.57
N GLU A 291 -60.83 4.42 5.86
CA GLU A 291 -59.84 4.91 6.84
C GLU A 291 -58.42 4.42 6.53
N TRP A 292 -58.28 3.14 6.21
CA TRP A 292 -56.98 2.53 5.89
C TRP A 292 -56.34 3.18 4.65
N MET A 293 -57.15 3.44 3.61
CA MET A 293 -56.69 4.18 2.42
C MET A 293 -56.22 5.61 2.76
N GLN A 294 -56.89 6.32 3.66
CA GLN A 294 -56.47 7.67 4.06
C GLN A 294 -55.16 7.66 4.87
N ARG A 295 -54.97 6.67 5.76
CA ARG A 295 -53.69 6.48 6.49
C ARG A 295 -52.53 6.24 5.52
N MET A 296 -52.73 5.40 4.50
CA MET A 296 -51.72 5.14 3.47
C MET A 296 -51.39 6.40 2.64
N LYS A 297 -52.40 7.18 2.24
CA LYS A 297 -52.18 8.46 1.53
C LYS A 297 -51.36 9.46 2.35
N LEU A 298 -51.60 9.57 3.65
CA LEU A 298 -50.83 10.44 4.53
C LEU A 298 -49.35 10.01 4.59
N GLN A 299 -49.07 8.72 4.73
CA GLN A 299 -47.71 8.19 4.74
C GLN A 299 -46.97 8.46 3.41
N ILE A 300 -47.64 8.29 2.27
CA ILE A 300 -47.08 8.58 0.94
C ILE A 300 -46.78 10.09 0.80
N ALA A 301 -47.67 10.97 1.28
CA ALA A 301 -47.44 12.41 1.27
C ALA A 301 -46.22 12.80 2.14
N THR A 302 -46.09 12.25 3.34
CA THR A 302 -44.92 12.47 4.20
C THR A 302 -43.62 12.02 3.54
N LEU A 303 -43.61 10.84 2.90
CA LEU A 303 -42.42 10.32 2.20
C LEU A 303 -42.03 11.16 0.98
N LEU A 304 -43.00 11.72 0.25
CA LEU A 304 -42.76 12.69 -0.82
C LEU A 304 -42.17 14.00 -0.28
N GLN A 305 -42.70 14.51 0.83
CA GLN A 305 -42.23 15.75 1.45
C GLN A 305 -40.82 15.60 2.04
N MET A 306 -40.48 14.43 2.61
CA MET A 306 -39.12 14.11 3.08
C MET A 306 -38.09 13.98 1.95
N LYS A 307 -38.51 13.69 0.71
CA LYS A 307 -37.62 13.59 -0.47
C LYS A 307 -37.26 14.94 -1.12
N GLY A 308 -37.85 16.05 -0.66
CA GLY A 308 -37.51 17.41 -1.10
C GLY A 308 -36.66 18.17 -0.09
N SER A 309 -35.65 17.52 0.50
CA SER A 309 -34.95 18.03 1.69
C SER A 309 -33.98 19.19 1.39
N GLN A 310 -34.47 20.41 1.61
CA GLN A 310 -33.71 21.68 1.67
C GLN A 310 -32.42 21.59 2.53
N ALA A 311 -32.39 20.68 3.51
CA ALA A 311 -31.25 20.41 4.37
C ALA A 311 -29.94 20.07 3.62
N GLU A 312 -29.98 19.44 2.44
CA GLU A 312 -28.75 19.16 1.66
C GLU A 312 -28.10 20.45 1.17
N PHE A 313 -28.91 21.42 0.74
CA PHE A 313 -28.45 22.75 0.29
C PHE A 313 -27.88 23.55 1.47
N GLU A 314 -28.61 23.63 2.58
CA GLU A 314 -28.16 24.31 3.81
C GLU A 314 -26.88 23.69 4.39
N GLN A 315 -26.72 22.37 4.28
CA GLN A 315 -25.50 21.67 4.69
C GLN A 315 -24.32 21.97 3.75
N GLN A 316 -24.57 22.12 2.45
CA GLN A 316 -23.55 22.48 1.46
C GLN A 316 -23.09 23.95 1.61
N GLU A 317 -24.00 24.91 1.80
CA GLU A 317 -23.65 26.30 2.11
C GLU A 317 -22.85 26.42 3.42
N ARG A 318 -23.25 25.68 4.46
CA ARG A 318 -22.53 25.66 5.75
C ARG A 318 -21.12 25.09 5.64
N LEU A 319 -20.90 24.10 4.76
CA LEU A 319 -19.57 23.57 4.47
C LEU A 319 -18.70 24.60 3.75
N LEU A 320 -19.25 25.31 2.76
CA LEU A 320 -18.55 26.38 2.05
C LEU A 320 -18.13 27.52 2.99
N ALA A 321 -19.03 27.97 3.86
CA ALA A 321 -18.74 29.02 4.86
C ALA A 321 -17.63 28.63 5.84
N MET A 322 -17.62 27.37 6.33
CA MET A 322 -16.52 26.88 7.18
C MET A 322 -15.19 26.78 6.43
N LEU A 323 -15.20 26.43 5.14
CA LEU A 323 -14.00 26.33 4.31
C LEU A 323 -13.41 27.73 4.04
N GLU A 324 -14.25 28.72 3.78
CA GLU A 324 -13.83 30.13 3.68
C GLU A 324 -13.27 30.67 5.00
N GLN A 325 -13.92 30.39 6.14
CA GLN A 325 -13.41 30.75 7.47
C GLN A 325 -12.02 30.14 7.70
N LYS A 326 -11.82 28.85 7.43
CA LYS A 326 -10.53 28.19 7.63
C LYS A 326 -9.44 28.72 6.70
N ASN A 327 -9.78 29.11 5.47
CA ASN A 327 -8.86 29.83 4.59
C ASN A 327 -8.49 31.22 5.11
N GLY A 328 -9.39 31.89 5.85
CA GLY A 328 -9.08 33.10 6.60
C GLY A 328 -8.10 32.87 7.75
N GLU A 329 -8.35 31.85 8.58
CA GLU A 329 -7.46 31.44 9.68
C GLU A 329 -6.05 31.07 9.19
N ILE A 330 -5.94 30.33 8.07
CA ILE A 330 -4.65 29.99 7.45
C ILE A 330 -3.89 31.26 7.02
N LYS A 331 -4.57 32.25 6.42
CA LYS A 331 -3.96 33.53 6.06
C LYS A 331 -3.48 34.32 7.28
N HIS A 332 -4.20 34.25 8.40
CA HIS A 332 -3.80 34.87 9.67
C HIS A 332 -2.53 34.22 10.23
N LEU A 333 -2.51 32.90 10.37
CA LEU A 333 -1.38 32.13 10.88
C LEU A 333 -0.12 32.30 10.02
N LEU A 334 -0.25 32.38 8.69
CA LEU A 334 0.87 32.71 7.79
C LEU A 334 1.40 34.15 7.98
N GLY A 335 0.56 35.08 8.44
CA GLY A 335 0.98 36.43 8.85
C GLY A 335 1.71 36.42 10.19
N GLU A 336 1.22 35.64 11.16
CA GLU A 336 1.83 35.50 12.49
C GLU A 336 3.19 34.79 12.43
N ILE A 337 3.31 33.70 11.65
CA ILE A 337 4.60 33.02 11.40
C ILE A 337 5.63 34.02 10.85
N ARG A 338 5.27 34.81 9.84
CA ARG A 338 6.14 35.87 9.28
C ARG A 338 6.48 37.00 10.26
N ASN A 339 5.78 37.12 11.38
CA ASN A 339 6.10 38.09 12.42
C ASN A 339 6.96 37.44 13.51
N LEU A 340 6.68 36.19 13.88
CA LEU A 340 7.51 35.39 14.78
C LEU A 340 8.91 35.14 14.19
N GLU A 341 9.04 34.92 12.89
CA GLU A 341 10.32 34.85 12.17
C GLU A 341 11.16 36.13 12.35
N LYS A 342 10.53 37.32 12.28
CA LYS A 342 11.19 38.61 12.52
C LYS A 342 11.61 38.77 13.98
N PHE A 343 10.74 38.42 14.93
CA PHE A 343 11.06 38.49 16.36
C PHE A 343 12.17 37.49 16.75
N LYS A 344 12.17 36.28 16.20
CA LYS A 344 13.24 35.29 16.39
C LYS A 344 14.58 35.81 15.86
N SER A 345 14.59 36.41 14.68
CA SER A 345 15.78 37.05 14.09
C SER A 345 16.32 38.23 14.92
N LEU A 346 15.53 38.83 15.81
CA LEU A 346 16.00 39.83 16.77
C LEU A 346 16.55 39.16 18.05
N TYR A 347 15.88 38.13 18.57
CA TYR A 347 16.29 37.48 19.82
C TYR A 347 17.60 36.68 19.69
N GLU A 348 17.82 36.02 18.55
CA GLU A 348 19.07 35.30 18.25
C GLU A 348 20.31 36.22 18.11
N SER A 349 20.13 37.55 18.18
CA SER A 349 21.24 38.53 18.23
C SER A 349 21.72 38.88 19.65
N MET A 350 21.01 38.46 20.70
CA MET A 350 21.22 38.96 22.07
C MET A 350 21.85 37.94 23.04
N GLU A 351 21.64 36.64 22.86
CA GLU A 351 22.10 35.62 23.81
C GLU A 351 23.45 35.00 23.42
N SER A 352 24.54 35.53 23.98
CA SER A 352 25.89 34.95 23.82
C SER A 352 26.78 35.01 25.08
N LYS A 353 26.33 34.37 26.18
CA LYS A 353 27.18 33.75 27.24
C LYS A 353 26.36 33.25 28.45
N PRO A 354 26.49 31.98 28.86
CA PRO A 354 26.32 31.57 30.25
C PRO A 354 27.65 31.71 31.01
N SER A 355 27.62 32.10 32.28
CA SER A 355 28.76 32.03 33.19
C SER A 355 28.42 31.08 34.35
N ALA A 356 29.21 30.03 34.52
CA ALA A 356 29.11 29.16 35.68
C ALA A 356 29.79 29.80 36.91
N ASN A 357 29.40 29.35 38.10
CA ASN A 357 30.19 29.38 39.33
C ASN A 357 29.63 28.34 40.30
N SER A 358 30.50 27.61 40.99
CA SER A 358 30.15 26.59 41.99
C SER A 358 30.99 26.79 43.26
N VAL A 359 30.46 26.33 44.40
CA VAL A 359 31.14 26.36 45.70
C VAL A 359 30.96 24.98 46.36
N PRO A 360 32.03 24.32 46.84
CA PRO A 360 31.96 22.93 47.31
C PRO A 360 31.57 22.82 48.79
N LEU A 361 31.02 21.65 49.15
CA LEU A 361 30.85 21.20 50.53
C LEU A 361 30.90 19.65 50.54
N GLU A 362 31.80 19.06 51.32
CA GLU A 362 32.29 17.68 51.09
C GLU A 362 31.31 16.54 51.46
N ASP A 363 30.23 16.81 52.20
CA ASP A 363 29.15 15.84 52.43
C ASP A 363 28.06 15.83 51.32
N VAL A 364 28.06 16.81 50.42
CA VAL A 364 27.10 16.84 49.30
C VAL A 364 27.54 15.86 48.19
N THR A 365 28.76 15.35 48.24
CA THR A 365 29.45 14.61 47.17
C THR A 365 28.60 13.51 46.54
N TYR A 366 28.07 12.54 47.30
CA TYR A 366 27.24 11.46 46.73
C TYR A 366 25.95 11.96 46.03
N TYR A 367 25.33 13.02 46.55
CA TYR A 367 24.14 13.62 45.95
C TYR A 367 24.50 14.45 44.71
N THR A 368 25.64 15.15 44.74
CA THR A 368 26.23 15.85 43.59
C THR A 368 26.58 14.85 42.49
N ASP A 369 27.23 13.72 42.81
CA ASP A 369 27.59 12.67 41.86
C ASP A 369 26.34 12.04 41.22
N LEU A 370 25.29 11.78 42.00
CA LEU A 370 24.02 11.29 41.48
C LEU A 370 23.33 12.31 40.55
N LEU A 371 23.37 13.60 40.90
CA LEU A 371 22.87 14.68 40.04
C LEU A 371 23.74 14.87 38.79
N GLN A 372 25.07 14.71 38.89
CA GLN A 372 26.02 14.81 37.80
C GLN A 372 25.85 13.66 36.81
N ILE A 373 25.75 12.41 37.29
CA ILE A 373 25.41 11.24 36.47
C ILE A 373 24.07 11.44 35.77
N LYS A 374 23.07 12.04 36.45
CA LYS A 374 21.77 12.33 35.84
C LYS A 374 21.85 13.45 34.79
N LEU A 375 22.64 14.49 35.03
CA LEU A 375 22.95 15.54 34.05
C LEU A 375 23.70 14.97 32.83
N ASP A 376 24.72 14.14 33.05
CA ASP A 376 25.51 13.51 31.99
C ASP A 376 24.67 12.54 31.15
N ASN A 377 23.73 11.83 31.76
CA ASN A 377 22.79 10.97 31.03
C ASN A 377 21.78 11.80 30.23
N LEU A 378 21.20 12.86 30.81
CA LEU A 378 20.32 13.78 30.07
C LEU A 378 21.08 14.50 28.93
N ASN A 379 22.35 14.84 29.13
CA ASN A 379 23.21 15.42 28.08
C ASN A 379 23.50 14.41 26.96
N LYS A 380 23.74 13.13 27.28
CA LYS A 380 23.87 12.06 26.27
C LYS A 380 22.56 11.85 25.52
N GLU A 381 21.41 11.82 26.19
CA GLU A 381 20.09 11.74 25.56
C GLU A 381 19.80 12.95 24.65
N ASN A 382 20.22 14.16 25.06
CA ASN A 382 20.09 15.38 24.27
C ASN A 382 21.00 15.35 23.02
N GLU A 383 22.28 14.98 23.14
CA GLU A 383 23.16 14.84 21.97
C GLU A 383 22.74 13.67 21.05
N ASN A 384 22.22 12.56 21.60
CA ASN A 384 21.64 11.46 20.81
C ASN A 384 20.42 11.93 20.01
N THR A 385 19.43 12.54 20.65
CA THR A 385 18.21 13.03 19.98
C THR A 385 18.50 14.16 18.99
N LYS A 386 19.49 15.02 19.27
CA LYS A 386 20.05 16.01 18.33
C LYS A 386 20.73 15.34 17.12
N GLY A 387 21.43 14.23 17.33
CA GLY A 387 21.98 13.38 16.28
C GLY A 387 20.90 12.75 15.40
N GLU A 388 19.87 12.14 16.01
CA GLU A 388 18.70 11.60 15.32
C GLU A 388 17.96 12.68 14.52
N LEU A 389 17.77 13.87 15.11
CA LEU A 389 17.12 15.00 14.47
C LEU A 389 17.95 15.55 13.29
N SER A 390 19.28 15.50 13.37
CA SER A 390 20.18 15.79 12.24
C SER A 390 20.01 14.76 11.11
N ILE A 391 19.95 13.46 11.45
CA ILE A 391 19.68 12.38 10.50
C ILE A 391 18.29 12.51 9.86
N GLN A 392 17.27 12.89 10.62
CA GLN A 392 15.92 13.14 10.10
C GLN A 392 15.89 14.35 9.14
N ARG A 393 16.57 15.46 9.48
CA ARG A 393 16.75 16.60 8.58
C ARG A 393 17.42 16.20 7.27
N MET A 394 18.50 15.41 7.33
CA MET A 394 19.19 14.90 6.14
C MET A 394 18.28 14.00 5.29
N LYS A 395 17.51 13.08 5.90
CA LYS A 395 16.53 12.25 5.20
C LYS A 395 15.43 13.08 4.52
N ALA A 396 14.90 14.09 5.20
CA ALA A 396 13.88 14.99 4.65
C ALA A 396 14.40 15.83 3.46
N LEU A 397 15.66 16.29 3.52
CA LEU A 397 16.32 16.98 2.41
C LEU A 397 16.51 16.07 1.19
N LEU A 398 16.91 14.81 1.41
CA LEU A 398 17.09 13.83 0.32
C LEU A 398 15.76 13.47 -0.35
N GLU A 399 14.69 13.25 0.41
CA GLU A 399 13.37 12.95 -0.15
C GLU A 399 12.75 14.19 -0.84
N SER A 400 13.00 15.40 -0.33
CA SER A 400 12.62 16.66 -1.00
C SER A 400 13.34 16.83 -2.35
N GLN A 401 14.65 16.57 -2.42
CA GLN A 401 15.40 16.59 -3.68
C GLN A 401 14.88 15.53 -4.66
N ARG A 402 14.55 14.32 -4.17
CA ARG A 402 13.95 13.25 -4.97
C ARG A 402 12.58 13.63 -5.52
N ALA A 403 11.74 14.31 -4.73
CA ALA A 403 10.43 14.82 -5.16
C ALA A 403 10.60 15.85 -6.29
N LEU A 404 11.49 16.85 -6.12
CA LEU A 404 11.79 17.84 -7.16
C LEU A 404 12.28 17.21 -8.47
N ASP A 405 13.09 16.15 -8.41
CA ASP A 405 13.55 15.43 -9.60
C ASP A 405 12.50 14.51 -10.24
N ILE A 406 11.43 14.16 -9.51
CA ILE A 406 10.23 13.52 -10.06
C ILE A 406 9.33 14.57 -10.71
N GLU A 407 9.09 15.72 -10.06
CA GLU A 407 8.32 16.84 -10.63
C GLU A 407 8.93 17.34 -11.95
N ARG A 408 10.25 17.51 -12.01
CA ARG A 408 10.98 17.88 -13.25
C ARG A 408 10.74 16.87 -14.38
N LYS A 409 10.71 15.57 -14.07
CA LYS A 409 10.44 14.50 -15.06
C LYS A 409 8.96 14.51 -15.48
N LEU A 410 8.04 14.72 -14.54
CA LEU A 410 6.61 14.82 -14.80
C LEU A 410 6.33 16.00 -15.73
N PHE A 411 6.86 17.19 -15.45
CA PHE A 411 6.71 18.38 -16.30
C PHE A 411 7.27 18.18 -17.72
N LEU A 412 8.43 17.52 -17.86
CA LEU A 412 8.98 17.16 -19.17
C LEU A 412 8.07 16.17 -19.93
N ASN A 413 7.58 15.13 -19.24
CA ASN A 413 6.67 14.14 -19.82
C ASN A 413 5.32 14.77 -20.21
N GLU A 414 4.78 15.67 -19.40
CA GLU A 414 3.55 16.43 -19.69
C GLU A 414 3.74 17.30 -20.93
N ARG A 415 4.86 18.01 -21.04
CA ARG A 415 5.18 18.80 -22.24
C ARG A 415 5.30 17.93 -23.49
N CYS A 416 5.92 16.75 -23.39
CA CYS A 416 5.95 15.77 -24.48
C CYS A 416 4.54 15.28 -24.85
N LEU A 417 3.69 14.99 -23.86
CA LEU A 417 2.30 14.59 -24.07
C LEU A 417 1.49 15.70 -24.77
N GLN A 418 1.63 16.96 -24.36
CA GLN A 418 0.99 18.10 -25.00
C GLN A 418 1.45 18.27 -26.47
N LEU A 419 2.74 18.05 -26.76
CA LEU A 419 3.24 18.06 -28.13
C LEU A 419 2.62 16.93 -28.97
N SER A 420 2.65 15.69 -28.48
CA SER A 420 2.04 14.53 -29.15
C SER A 420 0.52 14.66 -29.31
N GLN A 421 -0.18 15.30 -28.36
CA GLN A 421 -1.59 15.66 -28.49
C GLN A 421 -1.81 16.70 -29.60
N SER A 422 -0.94 17.73 -29.68
CA SER A 422 -0.99 18.72 -30.77
C SER A 422 -0.77 18.08 -32.15
N GLU A 423 0.10 17.07 -32.22
CA GLU A 423 0.36 16.31 -33.44
C GLU A 423 -0.78 15.36 -33.78
N ASN A 424 -1.39 14.71 -32.78
CA ASN A 424 -2.60 13.92 -32.98
C ASN A 424 -3.77 14.79 -33.47
N MET A 425 -3.92 16.03 -32.96
CA MET A 425 -4.90 16.99 -33.46
C MET A 425 -4.60 17.45 -34.90
N LYS A 426 -3.34 17.73 -35.25
CA LYS A 426 -2.93 18.03 -36.64
C LYS A 426 -3.19 16.85 -37.58
N LEU A 427 -2.97 15.61 -37.12
CA LEU A 427 -3.23 14.40 -37.90
C LEU A 427 -4.73 14.14 -38.08
N ARG A 428 -5.56 14.37 -37.05
CA ARG A 428 -7.03 14.36 -37.18
C ARG A 428 -7.51 15.40 -38.18
N ALA A 429 -7.06 16.65 -38.06
CA ALA A 429 -7.41 17.72 -39.00
C ALA A 429 -7.04 17.37 -40.45
N LYS A 430 -5.86 16.77 -40.70
CA LYS A 430 -5.47 16.26 -42.02
C LYS A 430 -6.33 15.07 -42.48
N LEU A 431 -6.70 14.17 -41.57
CA LEU A 431 -7.53 13.01 -41.86
C LEU A 431 -8.97 13.44 -42.22
N ASP A 432 -9.49 14.44 -41.53
CA ASP A 432 -10.82 15.01 -41.81
C ASP A 432 -10.79 15.93 -43.05
N GLU A 433 -9.69 16.64 -43.33
CA GLU A 433 -9.43 17.30 -44.62
C GLU A 433 -9.39 16.29 -45.78
N LEU A 434 -8.79 15.12 -45.57
CA LEU A 434 -8.78 14.03 -46.55
C LEU A 434 -10.17 13.41 -46.72
N LYS A 435 -10.93 13.17 -45.64
CA LYS A 435 -12.34 12.76 -45.74
C LYS A 435 -13.15 13.74 -46.58
N LEU A 436 -13.09 15.05 -46.27
CA LEU A 436 -13.85 16.05 -47.02
C LEU A 436 -13.47 16.14 -48.50
N LYS A 437 -12.26 15.68 -48.88
CA LYS A 437 -11.81 15.56 -50.28
C LYS A 437 -12.16 14.22 -50.96
N TYR A 438 -12.60 13.22 -50.20
CA TYR A 438 -12.86 11.85 -50.67
C TYR A 438 -14.22 11.29 -50.22
N GLU A 439 -15.06 12.07 -49.55
CA GLU A 439 -16.45 11.72 -49.26
C GLU A 439 -17.27 11.77 -50.56
N PRO A 440 -17.96 10.68 -50.95
CA PRO A 440 -18.97 10.75 -51.99
C PRO A 440 -20.15 11.57 -51.47
N GLU A 441 -20.75 12.40 -52.32
CA GLU A 441 -21.87 13.27 -51.94
C GLU A 441 -23.11 12.45 -51.56
N GLU A 442 -23.26 12.12 -50.27
CA GLU A 442 -24.45 11.45 -49.76
C GLU A 442 -25.68 12.33 -49.91
N LYS A 443 -26.70 11.80 -50.58
CA LYS A 443 -27.91 12.52 -50.92
C LYS A 443 -28.76 12.73 -49.68
N ILE A 444 -28.89 13.98 -49.24
CA ILE A 444 -29.69 14.37 -48.07
C ILE A 444 -31.18 14.10 -48.36
N GLU A 445 -31.71 12.99 -47.86
CA GLU A 445 -33.16 12.74 -47.86
C GLU A 445 -33.85 13.54 -46.75
N VAL A 446 -34.93 14.24 -47.12
CA VAL A 446 -35.67 15.15 -46.22
C VAL A 446 -36.81 14.40 -45.50
N PRO A 447 -36.86 14.39 -44.14
CA PRO A 447 -37.90 13.66 -43.41
C PRO A 447 -39.31 14.25 -43.59
N VAL A 448 -40.25 13.45 -44.11
CA VAL A 448 -41.67 13.86 -44.28
C VAL A 448 -42.46 13.65 -42.98
N LEU A 449 -43.27 14.65 -42.61
CA LEU A 449 -44.02 14.67 -41.35
C LEU A 449 -45.39 13.96 -41.39
N LYS A 450 -45.58 13.05 -40.43
CA LYS A 450 -46.82 12.77 -39.66
C LYS A 450 -48.17 12.63 -40.41
N LYS A 451 -48.86 11.50 -40.16
CA LYS A 451 -50.33 11.46 -39.96
C LYS A 451 -50.71 10.32 -38.99
N ARG A 452 -51.71 10.58 -38.14
CA ARG A 452 -52.44 9.59 -37.31
C ARG A 452 -53.87 9.50 -37.86
N ARG A 453 -54.54 8.36 -37.68
CA ARG A 453 -56.01 8.29 -37.63
C ARG A 453 -56.50 7.08 -36.80
N GLU A 454 -57.73 7.27 -36.33
CA GLU A 454 -58.58 6.51 -35.40
C GLU A 454 -58.63 4.96 -35.46
N VAL A 455 -59.35 4.38 -34.49
CA VAL A 455 -59.57 2.94 -34.17
C VAL A 455 -61.08 2.71 -33.91
N LEU A 456 -61.58 1.46 -33.98
CA LEU A 456 -62.66 0.78 -33.22
C LEU A 456 -63.28 -0.39 -34.08
N PRO A 457 -64.08 -1.36 -33.54
CA PRO A 457 -63.51 -2.59 -32.95
C PRO A 457 -64.29 -3.93 -33.21
N MET A 458 -63.91 -4.99 -32.47
CA MET A 458 -64.66 -6.21 -32.07
C MET A 458 -64.47 -7.53 -32.85
N ASP A 459 -64.05 -8.55 -32.08
CA ASP A 459 -64.42 -9.99 -32.04
C ASP A 459 -64.32 -10.85 -33.33
N VAL A 460 -64.20 -12.19 -33.30
CA VAL A 460 -64.54 -13.19 -32.27
C VAL A 460 -63.56 -14.40 -32.28
N THR A 461 -63.51 -15.16 -31.17
CA THR A 461 -63.11 -16.60 -31.05
C THR A 461 -61.68 -17.05 -31.41
N ALA A 462 -60.99 -17.56 -30.37
CA ALA A 462 -60.18 -18.79 -30.43
C ALA A 462 -61.15 -20.03 -30.39
N PRO A 463 -60.74 -21.33 -30.47
CA PRO A 463 -59.58 -21.90 -29.75
C PRO A 463 -58.88 -23.15 -30.40
N ASP A 464 -57.97 -23.75 -29.60
CA ASP A 464 -57.57 -25.17 -29.49
C ASP A 464 -57.18 -26.04 -30.71
N ALA A 465 -55.98 -26.66 -30.65
CA ALA A 465 -55.82 -28.14 -30.60
C ALA A 465 -54.35 -28.64 -30.46
N VAL A 466 -53.86 -28.75 -29.23
CA VAL A 466 -53.30 -29.96 -28.58
C VAL A 466 -52.63 -31.09 -29.45
N CYS A 467 -51.34 -31.35 -29.20
CA CYS A 467 -50.59 -32.63 -29.33
C CYS A 467 -50.37 -33.26 -30.76
N THR A 468 -49.53 -34.30 -30.99
CA THR A 468 -48.75 -35.21 -30.09
C THR A 468 -47.45 -35.75 -30.75
N THR A 469 -46.44 -36.07 -29.93
CA THR A 469 -45.38 -37.12 -30.05
C THR A 469 -45.00 -37.78 -31.39
N SER A 470 -43.70 -37.81 -31.70
CA SER A 470 -42.81 -39.01 -31.80
C SER A 470 -41.48 -38.64 -32.50
N ALA A 471 -40.36 -39.37 -32.45
CA ALA A 471 -39.66 -40.25 -31.49
C ALA A 471 -38.55 -40.96 -32.29
N ALA A 472 -37.35 -41.14 -31.70
CA ALA A 472 -36.20 -41.92 -32.23
C ALA A 472 -35.53 -41.46 -33.56
N GLY A 473 -34.23 -41.74 -33.69
CA GLY A 473 -33.39 -41.43 -34.86
C GLY A 473 -31.94 -41.16 -34.47
N GLU A 474 -31.06 -42.16 -34.62
CA GLU A 474 -29.63 -42.10 -34.26
C GLU A 474 -28.69 -41.84 -35.47
N GLU A 475 -27.37 -41.83 -35.18
CA GLU A 475 -26.21 -41.97 -36.08
C GLU A 475 -25.69 -40.78 -36.92
N VAL A 476 -24.67 -40.12 -36.34
CA VAL A 476 -23.25 -40.23 -36.73
C VAL A 476 -22.82 -39.89 -38.19
N HIS A 477 -22.11 -38.76 -38.33
CA HIS A 477 -20.76 -38.55 -38.93
C HIS A 477 -20.54 -37.04 -39.20
N ARG A 478 -19.41 -36.37 -38.92
CA ARG A 478 -18.02 -36.64 -39.37
C ARG A 478 -17.03 -35.70 -38.62
N LEU A 479 -15.73 -36.00 -38.65
CA LEU A 479 -14.63 -35.24 -37.99
C LEU A 479 -13.85 -34.32 -38.99
N PRO A 480 -12.94 -33.42 -38.52
CA PRO A 480 -12.33 -32.34 -39.32
C PRO A 480 -11.05 -32.79 -40.07
N PRO A 481 -10.26 -31.86 -40.65
CA PRO A 481 -9.01 -31.40 -40.00
C PRO A 481 -8.61 -29.93 -40.35
N GLN A 482 -7.48 -29.31 -39.97
CA GLN A 482 -6.56 -29.25 -38.80
C GLN A 482 -5.43 -28.20 -39.12
N LYS A 483 -4.55 -27.90 -38.14
CA LYS A 483 -3.09 -27.64 -38.30
C LYS A 483 -2.61 -26.32 -38.94
N GLU A 484 -1.37 -25.85 -38.73
CA GLU A 484 -0.23 -26.37 -37.93
C GLU A 484 0.54 -25.21 -37.23
N GLU A 485 1.37 -25.54 -36.24
CA GLU A 485 2.38 -24.66 -35.62
C GLU A 485 3.75 -24.76 -36.33
N ALA A 486 4.71 -23.89 -35.97
CA ALA A 486 6.15 -24.14 -36.20
C ALA A 486 7.03 -23.36 -35.21
N GLN A 487 8.13 -23.98 -34.78
CA GLN A 487 9.15 -23.46 -33.86
C GLN A 487 10.53 -23.99 -34.28
N ALA A 488 11.57 -23.15 -34.33
CA ALA A 488 12.98 -23.56 -34.47
C ALA A 488 13.95 -22.40 -34.17
N ASP A 489 15.16 -22.74 -33.71
CA ASP A 489 16.25 -21.83 -33.34
C ASP A 489 17.30 -21.63 -34.45
N SER A 490 18.19 -20.64 -34.30
CA SER A 490 19.53 -20.67 -34.94
C SER A 490 20.53 -19.70 -34.30
N ASP A 491 21.81 -20.06 -34.35
CA ASP A 491 22.95 -19.28 -33.84
C ASP A 491 23.46 -18.22 -34.83
N GLY A 492 24.10 -17.18 -34.28
CA GLY A 492 25.53 -17.00 -34.57
C GLY A 492 26.01 -15.93 -35.58
N LEU A 493 27.10 -15.28 -35.13
CA LEU A 493 28.19 -14.65 -35.89
C LEU A 493 28.06 -13.18 -36.34
N GLU A 494 29.24 -12.56 -36.44
CA GLU A 494 29.58 -11.16 -36.73
C GLU A 494 29.55 -10.90 -38.26
N ASP A 495 29.50 -9.67 -38.77
CA ASP A 495 30.67 -8.78 -38.84
C ASP A 495 30.26 -7.29 -39.07
N ASN A 496 31.26 -6.42 -39.12
CA ASN A 496 31.24 -4.99 -39.35
C ASN A 496 30.90 -4.62 -40.80
N LEU A 497 30.45 -3.37 -41.02
CA LEU A 497 31.23 -2.42 -41.84
C LEU A 497 30.73 -0.97 -41.70
N GLN A 498 31.57 -0.05 -42.15
CA GLN A 498 31.40 1.41 -42.04
C GLN A 498 31.00 1.99 -43.41
N LEU A 499 30.21 3.07 -43.45
CA LEU A 499 30.51 4.12 -44.44
C LEU A 499 30.03 5.54 -44.07
N GLU A 500 30.90 6.47 -44.47
CA GLU A 500 30.87 7.93 -44.62
C GLU A 500 29.51 8.66 -44.83
N LYS A 501 29.27 9.96 -44.57
CA LYS A 501 30.00 11.18 -44.12
C LYS A 501 29.22 12.40 -44.68
N THR A 502 29.50 13.62 -44.19
CA THR A 502 29.39 14.93 -44.90
C THR A 502 28.04 15.58 -45.29
N VAL A 503 27.75 16.72 -44.61
CA VAL A 503 27.68 18.10 -45.16
C VAL A 503 26.34 18.89 -45.28
N SER A 504 26.23 19.93 -44.45
CA SER A 504 25.51 21.22 -44.64
C SER A 504 23.96 21.19 -44.76
N VAL A 505 23.18 22.26 -44.53
CA VAL A 505 23.43 23.73 -44.56
C VAL A 505 22.80 24.43 -43.34
N SER A 506 23.32 25.61 -42.98
CA SER A 506 22.81 26.53 -41.95
C SER A 506 22.30 27.85 -42.52
N THR A 507 21.23 28.44 -41.97
CA THR A 507 20.95 29.88 -42.13
C THR A 507 20.10 30.47 -40.99
N SER A 508 20.44 31.71 -40.58
CA SER A 508 19.65 32.80 -39.97
C SER A 508 18.53 32.52 -38.94
N GLY A 509 18.33 33.31 -37.88
CA GLY A 509 18.93 34.57 -37.39
C GLY A 509 18.21 34.97 -36.08
N VAL A 510 18.34 36.16 -35.47
CA VAL A 510 19.08 37.41 -35.74
C VAL A 510 19.60 37.96 -34.39
N ILE A 511 20.66 38.78 -34.42
CA ILE A 511 21.35 39.37 -33.25
C ILE A 511 20.58 40.59 -32.70
N LEU A 512 20.53 40.77 -31.38
CA LEU A 512 20.69 42.10 -30.75
C LEU A 512 21.32 42.02 -29.34
N SER A 513 22.40 42.77 -29.14
CA SER A 513 22.98 43.20 -27.86
C SER A 513 23.57 44.61 -28.06
N PRO A 514 23.92 45.37 -27.00
CA PRO A 514 25.35 45.63 -26.81
C PRO A 514 25.81 45.89 -25.34
N TYR A 515 27.12 46.16 -25.19
CA TYR A 515 27.87 46.56 -23.98
C TYR A 515 27.97 45.51 -22.86
N LYS A 516 29.06 44.73 -22.71
CA LYS A 516 30.53 44.98 -22.68
C LYS A 516 31.04 45.74 -21.45
N ASN A 517 31.76 45.00 -20.60
CA ASN A 517 33.12 45.34 -20.14
C ASN A 517 33.86 44.06 -19.71
N LEU A 518 35.04 43.82 -20.27
CA LEU A 518 36.03 42.79 -19.91
C LEU A 518 37.37 43.19 -20.58
N PRO A 519 38.54 42.75 -20.10
CA PRO A 519 39.09 41.50 -20.65
C PRO A 519 39.94 40.63 -19.67
N MET A 520 39.99 39.33 -19.98
CA MET A 520 41.13 38.40 -19.83
C MET A 520 41.72 38.12 -18.43
N ASP A 521 41.99 36.87 -18.03
CA ASP A 521 41.59 35.55 -18.60
C ASP A 521 41.69 34.49 -17.44
N ILE A 522 41.82 33.15 -17.56
CA ILE A 522 42.17 32.24 -18.66
C ILE A 522 41.41 30.89 -18.52
N GLN A 523 41.62 29.98 -19.46
CA GLN A 523 41.04 28.61 -19.50
C GLN A 523 42.15 27.54 -19.61
N PRO A 524 41.88 26.24 -19.30
CA PRO A 524 41.07 25.36 -20.17
C PRO A 524 40.05 24.48 -19.40
N ARG A 525 38.89 24.13 -19.98
CA ARG A 525 38.63 22.85 -20.70
C ARG A 525 39.41 21.66 -20.11
N LYS A 526 38.76 20.65 -19.53
CA LYS A 526 37.98 19.56 -20.19
C LYS A 526 37.06 18.86 -19.16
N GLU A 527 35.99 18.12 -19.45
CA GLU A 527 35.08 17.93 -20.62
C GLU A 527 33.80 17.18 -20.11
N LYS A 528 33.04 16.45 -20.95
CA LYS A 528 31.99 15.50 -20.50
C LYS A 528 32.08 14.17 -21.25
N LYS A 529 31.89 13.05 -20.54
CA LYS A 529 31.52 11.74 -21.13
C LYS A 529 30.62 10.97 -20.19
N CYS A 530 29.46 10.54 -20.68
CA CYS A 530 28.58 9.61 -19.97
C CYS A 530 28.88 8.18 -20.42
N VAL A 531 28.85 7.21 -19.50
CA VAL A 531 28.82 5.78 -19.84
C VAL A 531 27.63 5.13 -19.16
N LYS A 532 26.99 4.28 -19.96
CA LYS A 532 25.70 3.61 -19.81
C LYS A 532 25.52 2.83 -18.51
N LEU A 533 24.25 2.69 -18.12
CA LEU A 533 23.79 1.58 -17.28
C LEU A 533 23.84 0.26 -18.08
N THR A 534 24.35 -0.77 -17.41
CA THR A 534 24.03 -2.20 -17.62
C THR A 534 23.70 -2.70 -16.21
N GLY A 535 22.72 -3.57 -15.95
CA GLY A 535 21.90 -4.39 -16.83
C GLY A 535 21.70 -5.71 -16.09
N VAL A 536 20.46 -6.01 -15.72
CA VAL A 536 20.11 -7.00 -14.68
C VAL A 536 20.05 -8.42 -15.27
N PRO A 537 20.46 -9.44 -14.50
CA PRO A 537 19.54 -10.54 -14.17
C PRO A 537 19.23 -10.53 -12.66
N ALA A 538 17.99 -10.73 -12.17
CA ALA A 538 16.79 -11.39 -12.70
C ALA A 538 16.74 -12.92 -12.52
N ASP A 539 17.34 -13.43 -11.43
CA ASP A 539 16.93 -14.71 -10.89
C ASP A 539 15.59 -14.56 -10.15
N SER A 540 14.58 -15.28 -10.62
CA SER A 540 13.27 -15.42 -9.97
C SER A 540 12.96 -16.90 -9.80
N GLU A 541 13.72 -17.58 -8.94
CA GLU A 541 13.40 -18.95 -8.58
C GLU A 541 12.24 -19.01 -7.58
N VAL A 542 11.17 -19.67 -8.01
CA VAL A 542 10.06 -20.09 -7.16
C VAL A 542 10.47 -21.35 -6.42
N LEU A 543 10.59 -21.27 -5.09
CA LEU A 543 10.35 -22.44 -4.23
C LEU A 543 9.41 -22.07 -3.08
N SER A 544 8.13 -22.35 -3.31
CA SER A 544 7.13 -22.49 -2.25
C SER A 544 7.23 -23.90 -1.68
N GLU A 545 7.67 -24.06 -0.43
CA GLU A 545 7.45 -25.32 0.28
C GLU A 545 7.37 -25.12 1.81
N ARG A 546 6.16 -25.20 2.37
CA ARG A 546 5.84 -26.06 3.53
C ARG A 546 4.35 -25.99 3.96
N SER A 547 3.68 -27.16 3.91
CA SER A 547 2.54 -27.58 4.75
C SER A 547 1.19 -26.83 4.64
N GLY A 548 0.07 -27.57 4.54
CA GLY A 548 -1.25 -26.95 4.78
C GLY A 548 -2.54 -27.67 4.38
N ASN A 549 -2.53 -28.99 4.17
CA ASN A 549 -3.65 -29.95 3.99
C ASN A 549 -5.12 -29.44 3.87
N THR A 550 -5.83 -30.03 2.90
CA THR A 550 -7.30 -29.99 2.76
C THR A 550 -8.05 -30.46 4.02
N PRO A 551 -9.34 -30.08 4.14
CA PRO A 551 -10.36 -31.13 3.97
C PRO A 551 -11.47 -30.78 2.96
N ASN A 552 -12.28 -31.79 2.64
CA ASN A 552 -13.17 -31.82 1.48
C ASN A 552 -14.53 -31.12 1.67
N SER A 553 -15.02 -30.58 0.54
CA SER A 553 -16.41 -30.65 0.04
C SER A 553 -17.38 -31.60 0.76
N PRO A 554 -18.66 -31.19 0.85
CA PRO A 554 -19.74 -32.05 0.35
C PRO A 554 -20.52 -31.43 -0.82
N ARG A 555 -20.90 -32.28 -1.79
CA ARG A 555 -21.91 -31.99 -2.83
C ARG A 555 -23.28 -32.50 -2.38
N SER A 556 -24.37 -31.81 -2.74
CA SER A 556 -25.47 -32.31 -3.63
C SER A 556 -26.86 -31.69 -3.34
N VAL A 557 -27.59 -31.34 -4.41
CA VAL A 557 -29.02 -31.67 -4.74
C VAL A 557 -30.08 -31.51 -3.63
N SER A 558 -31.25 -30.85 -3.75
CA SER A 558 -32.12 -30.31 -4.84
C SER A 558 -32.90 -29.08 -4.26
N SER A 559 -33.66 -28.20 -4.95
CA SER A 559 -34.62 -28.40 -6.03
C SER A 559 -35.19 -27.08 -6.64
N PHE A 560 -35.59 -27.16 -7.91
CA PHE A 560 -36.75 -26.54 -8.62
C PHE A 560 -37.23 -25.06 -8.44
N LEU A 561 -37.44 -24.43 -9.62
CA LEU A 561 -38.50 -23.47 -10.04
C LEU A 561 -38.35 -21.93 -9.91
N GLN A 562 -38.18 -21.32 -11.10
CA GLN A 562 -39.13 -20.38 -11.75
C GLN A 562 -39.21 -18.90 -11.30
N GLY A 563 -38.42 -18.07 -11.99
CA GLY A 563 -38.96 -17.01 -12.87
C GLY A 563 -39.52 -15.71 -12.27
N SER A 564 -38.72 -14.63 -12.31
CA SER A 564 -39.13 -13.30 -12.79
C SER A 564 -37.93 -12.36 -12.91
N GLU A 565 -37.92 -11.47 -13.91
CA GLU A 565 -36.88 -10.44 -14.08
C GLU A 565 -37.31 -9.10 -13.47
N GLN A 566 -36.40 -8.43 -12.76
CA GLN A 566 -36.22 -6.97 -12.63
C GLN A 566 -34.89 -6.73 -11.85
N PRO A 567 -34.24 -5.55 -11.96
CA PRO A 567 -32.79 -5.47 -11.83
C PRO A 567 -32.26 -5.50 -10.39
N SER A 568 -31.19 -6.28 -10.18
CA SER A 568 -30.46 -6.31 -8.92
C SER A 568 -29.56 -5.08 -8.75
N PRO A 569 -29.52 -4.44 -7.55
CA PRO A 569 -28.51 -3.41 -7.27
C PRO A 569 -27.11 -4.03 -7.28
N SER A 570 -26.12 -3.27 -7.75
CA SER A 570 -24.76 -3.77 -8.01
C SER A 570 -24.14 -4.45 -6.78
N ARG A 571 -23.40 -5.55 -7.01
CA ARG A 571 -22.75 -6.33 -5.93
C ARG A 571 -21.91 -5.46 -5.01
N LEU A 572 -21.26 -4.43 -5.57
CA LEU A 572 -20.49 -3.41 -4.85
C LEU A 572 -21.29 -2.75 -3.71
N TYR A 573 -22.56 -2.38 -3.92
CA TYR A 573 -23.36 -1.70 -2.90
C TYR A 573 -23.68 -2.62 -1.70
N ARG A 574 -23.87 -3.93 -1.94
CA ARG A 574 -24.01 -4.92 -0.87
C ARG A 574 -22.69 -5.15 -0.14
N CYS A 575 -21.57 -5.27 -0.86
CA CYS A 575 -20.25 -5.41 -0.26
C CYS A 575 -19.88 -4.20 0.63
N MET A 576 -20.16 -2.97 0.17
CA MET A 576 -19.92 -1.75 0.95
C MET A 576 -20.79 -1.70 2.20
N ASN A 577 -22.10 -1.99 2.10
CA ASN A 577 -22.96 -2.02 3.29
C ASN A 577 -22.56 -3.12 4.28
N CYS A 578 -22.17 -4.31 3.80
CA CYS A 578 -21.63 -5.35 4.68
C CYS A 578 -20.34 -4.90 5.37
N ALA A 579 -19.40 -4.29 4.64
CA ALA A 579 -18.14 -3.78 5.20
C ALA A 579 -18.39 -2.68 6.25
N ILE A 580 -19.34 -1.77 6.01
CA ILE A 580 -19.74 -0.73 6.97
C ILE A 580 -20.40 -1.36 8.21
N CYS A 581 -21.30 -2.34 8.05
CA CYS A 581 -21.88 -3.06 9.18
C CYS A 581 -20.82 -3.84 9.98
N PHE A 582 -19.87 -4.50 9.32
CA PHE A 582 -18.73 -5.16 9.99
C PHE A 582 -17.84 -4.17 10.73
N LEU A 583 -17.54 -3.00 10.16
CA LEU A 583 -16.79 -1.94 10.84
C LEU A 583 -17.52 -1.39 12.07
N ILE A 584 -18.85 -1.18 11.98
CA ILE A 584 -19.68 -0.74 13.11
C ILE A 584 -19.72 -1.80 14.22
N TYR A 585 -19.81 -3.09 13.87
CA TYR A 585 -19.73 -4.18 14.84
C TYR A 585 -18.33 -4.28 15.47
N PHE A 586 -17.26 -4.18 14.68
CA PHE A 586 -15.88 -4.17 15.19
C PHE A 586 -15.60 -2.99 16.11
N LEU A 587 -16.07 -1.79 15.77
CA LEU A 587 -15.97 -0.61 16.63
C LEU A 587 -16.77 -0.78 17.92
N SER A 588 -17.99 -1.33 17.85
CA SER A 588 -18.82 -1.58 19.03
C SER A 588 -18.18 -2.62 19.97
N ILE A 589 -17.57 -3.67 19.42
CA ILE A 589 -16.83 -4.69 20.18
C ILE A 589 -15.52 -4.11 20.74
N ALA A 590 -14.75 -3.36 19.97
CA ALA A 590 -13.52 -2.72 20.44
C ALA A 590 -13.79 -1.74 21.61
N CYS A 591 -14.87 -0.96 21.51
CA CYS A 591 -15.32 -0.07 22.58
C CYS A 591 -15.86 -0.79 23.81
N SER A 592 -16.28 -2.07 23.72
CA SER A 592 -16.69 -2.87 24.89
C SER A 592 -15.53 -3.64 25.53
N VAL A 593 -14.43 -3.87 24.81
CA VAL A 593 -13.27 -4.65 25.26
C VAL A 593 -12.15 -3.79 25.88
N ILE A 594 -12.08 -2.47 25.58
CA ILE A 594 -11.01 -1.58 26.07
C ILE A 594 -11.58 -0.42 26.94
N PRO A 595 -11.60 -0.55 28.28
CA PRO A 595 -12.22 0.45 29.17
C PRO A 595 -11.54 1.83 29.26
N GLN A 596 -10.44 2.07 28.53
CA GLN A 596 -9.60 3.27 28.69
C GLN A 596 -9.55 4.21 27.48
N PHE A 597 -10.32 3.96 26.41
CA PHE A 597 -10.40 4.87 25.26
C PHE A 597 -11.27 6.11 25.54
N HIS A 598 -10.75 7.04 26.36
CA HIS A 598 -11.30 8.38 26.51
C HIS A 598 -11.00 9.25 25.27
N LEU A 599 -11.86 9.15 24.26
CA LEU A 599 -11.94 10.15 23.18
C LEU A 599 -12.68 11.41 23.66
N PRO A 600 -12.35 12.61 23.12
CA PRO A 600 -12.87 13.88 23.62
C PRO A 600 -14.37 14.06 23.34
N THR A 601 -15.05 14.70 24.28
CA THR A 601 -16.51 14.89 24.27
C THR A 601 -16.97 15.93 23.24
N PHE A 602 -17.32 15.46 22.04
CA PHE A 602 -18.08 16.25 21.07
C PHE A 602 -19.47 16.60 21.65
N GLN A 603 -19.66 17.88 22.01
CA GLN A 603 -20.92 18.37 22.52
C GLN A 603 -21.92 18.63 21.37
N PHE A 604 -22.90 17.73 21.22
CA PHE A 604 -24.18 18.14 20.62
C PHE A 604 -25.00 18.91 21.67
N SER A 605 -25.31 20.17 21.35
CA SER A 605 -26.04 21.07 22.25
C SER A 605 -27.53 20.70 22.34
N LYS A 606 -28.09 20.86 23.55
CA LYS A 606 -29.42 20.36 23.91
C LYS A 606 -30.52 21.35 23.53
N THR A 607 -31.56 20.90 22.83
CA THR A 607 -32.92 21.47 22.97
C THR A 607 -34.01 20.39 22.98
N LEU A 608 -34.33 19.88 24.16
CA LEU A 608 -35.69 19.48 24.55
C LEU A 608 -35.73 19.40 26.09
N ARG A 609 -36.64 20.15 26.73
CA ARG A 609 -36.70 20.31 28.20
C ARG A 609 -37.59 19.25 28.86
N LYS A 610 -37.23 18.89 30.10
CA LYS A 610 -38.03 18.01 30.97
C LYS A 610 -39.12 18.79 31.72
N THR A 611 -40.31 18.20 31.79
CA THR A 611 -41.30 18.30 32.90
C THR A 611 -42.06 16.97 32.89
N LYS A 612 -41.72 15.98 33.72
CA LYS A 612 -41.86 15.84 35.20
C LYS A 612 -43.28 15.41 35.60
N MET A 613 -43.39 14.29 36.32
CA MET A 613 -44.65 13.62 36.71
C MET A 613 -45.34 14.27 37.92
N ILE A 614 -46.64 13.99 38.12
CA ILE A 614 -47.20 13.36 39.37
C ILE A 614 -48.69 12.97 39.21
N ALA A 615 -49.13 12.07 40.09
CA ALA A 615 -50.28 11.16 40.11
C ALA A 615 -51.75 11.68 40.13
N ARG A 616 -52.66 10.71 39.85
CA ARG A 616 -54.03 10.46 40.41
C ARG A 616 -55.14 11.55 40.35
N GLY A 617 -56.32 11.13 39.89
CA GLY A 617 -57.62 11.70 40.31
C GLY A 617 -58.83 11.13 39.55
N LYS A 618 -59.83 10.63 40.28
CA LYS A 618 -61.18 10.21 39.84
C LYS A 618 -61.99 11.38 39.22
N ASP A 619 -63.09 11.18 38.51
CA ASP A 619 -64.04 10.04 38.45
C ASP A 619 -64.05 9.22 37.14
#